data_AF-A0A3M2END4-F1
#
_entry.id   AF-A0A3M2END4-F1
#
_cell.length_a   1.000
_cell.length_b   1.000
_cell.length_c   1.000
_cell.angle_alpha   90.00
_cell.angle_beta   90.00
_cell.angle_gamma   90.00
#
_symmetry.space_group_name_H-M   'P 1'
#
loop_
_entity.id
_entity.type
_entity.pdbx_description
1 polymer ?
#
loop_
_entity_poly.entity_id
_entity_poly.type
_entity_poly.pdbx_seq_one_letter_code
_entity_poly.pdbx_strand_id
1 'polypeptide(L)'
;MPRPRPGEPGGNRNASICSAISRDGLHFVFERGFRVQINEHGVIDPAVIRLHGRWHLTAPRGRPEEGALHFVSADGLDFERVSDIPSKNHFNWTGNLINYGKGVRFYGSSPRGIWWSFSEDGFLWSDSVPVGIQGGDPTVVQTAAGEFLMIYVSR
;
A
#
# COMPACT_ATOMS: atom_id res chain seq x y z
N MET A 1 -1.84 -17.16 -33.41
CA MET A 1 -1.54 -16.17 -32.36
C MET A 1 -0.39 -16.69 -31.52
N PRO A 2 0.71 -15.94 -31.30
CA PRO A 2 1.77 -16.36 -30.37
C PRO A 2 1.22 -16.41 -28.93
N ARG A 3 1.72 -17.33 -28.10
CA ARG A 3 1.39 -17.35 -26.66
C ARG A 3 2.00 -16.13 -25.96
N PRO A 4 1.28 -15.47 -25.03
CA PRO A 4 1.88 -14.42 -24.21
C PRO A 4 3.06 -14.96 -23.41
N ARG A 5 4.12 -14.14 -23.28
CA ARG A 5 5.33 -14.52 -22.54
C ARG A 5 5.02 -14.64 -21.03
N PRO A 6 5.70 -15.51 -20.27
CA PRO A 6 5.59 -15.49 -18.82
C PRO A 6 5.93 -14.08 -18.28
N GLY A 7 4.94 -13.40 -17.67
CA GLY A 7 5.05 -12.00 -17.24
C GLY A 7 4.42 -10.96 -18.19
N GLU A 8 3.80 -11.37 -19.28
CA GLU A 8 2.78 -10.59 -20.01
C GLU A 8 1.37 -11.05 -19.55
N PRO A 9 0.37 -10.15 -19.45
CA PRO A 9 -0.97 -10.53 -19.00
C PRO A 9 -1.57 -11.56 -19.97
N GLY A 10 -1.59 -12.81 -19.54
CA GLY A 10 -1.70 -13.95 -20.43
C GLY A 10 -2.10 -15.23 -19.73
N GLY A 11 -3.15 -15.17 -18.92
CA GLY A 11 -3.79 -16.35 -18.32
C GLY A 11 -4.69 -16.01 -17.14
N ASN A 12 -4.27 -15.06 -16.31
CA ASN A 12 -5.04 -14.51 -15.21
C ASN A 12 -5.41 -13.05 -15.53
N ARG A 13 -6.71 -12.72 -15.55
CA ARG A 13 -7.21 -11.35 -15.82
C ARG A 13 -7.26 -10.46 -14.57
N ASN A 14 -6.92 -11.01 -13.41
CA ASN A 14 -6.98 -10.29 -12.16
C ASN A 14 -5.86 -9.25 -12.07
N ALA A 15 -6.19 -8.07 -11.56
CA ALA A 15 -5.22 -7.02 -11.29
C ALA A 15 -4.10 -7.57 -10.38
N SER A 16 -2.86 -7.22 -10.68
CA SER A 16 -1.68 -7.66 -9.96
C SER A 16 -0.77 -6.45 -9.73
N ILE A 17 0.04 -6.47 -8.68
CA ILE A 17 0.97 -5.39 -8.38
C ILE A 17 2.27 -5.63 -9.15
N CYS A 18 2.69 -4.63 -9.90
CA CYS A 18 3.94 -4.61 -10.66
C CYS A 18 4.87 -3.51 -10.13
N SER A 19 6.11 -3.50 -10.61
CA SER A 19 7.04 -2.40 -10.36
C SER A 19 7.74 -1.95 -11.65
N ALA A 20 8.26 -0.73 -11.60
CA ALA A 20 9.16 -0.19 -12.59
C ALA A 20 10.23 0.63 -11.86
N ILE A 21 11.45 0.61 -12.37
CA ILE A 21 12.60 1.26 -11.74
C ILE A 21 13.13 2.39 -12.63
N SER A 22 13.60 3.45 -11.99
CA SER A 22 14.21 4.61 -12.66
C SER A 22 15.45 5.04 -11.90
N ARG A 23 16.43 5.60 -12.64
CA ARG A 23 17.61 6.26 -12.06
C ARG A 23 17.46 7.77 -11.94
N ASP A 24 16.52 8.36 -12.69
CA ASP A 24 16.32 9.81 -12.78
C ASP A 24 14.93 10.27 -12.32
N GLY A 25 14.02 9.33 -12.01
CA GLY A 25 12.66 9.62 -11.61
C GLY A 25 11.75 10.08 -12.76
N LEU A 26 12.22 10.05 -14.01
CA LEU A 26 11.48 10.47 -15.19
C LEU A 26 11.27 9.30 -16.17
N HIS A 27 12.32 8.51 -16.42
CA HIS A 27 12.29 7.38 -17.33
C HIS A 27 12.26 6.08 -16.53
N PHE A 28 11.13 5.37 -16.60
CA PHE A 28 10.91 4.13 -15.88
C PHE A 28 11.04 2.92 -16.82
N VAL A 29 11.74 1.90 -16.34
CA VAL A 29 11.85 0.60 -17.00
C VAL A 29 11.02 -0.40 -16.20
N PHE A 30 10.07 -1.04 -16.88
CA PHE A 30 9.26 -2.10 -16.28
C PHE A 30 10.13 -3.25 -15.78
N GLU A 31 9.94 -3.67 -14.54
CA GLU A 31 10.62 -4.82 -13.95
C GLU A 31 9.75 -6.06 -14.15
N ARG A 32 10.27 -7.07 -14.87
CA ARG A 32 9.51 -8.29 -15.20
C ARG A 32 9.03 -9.04 -13.95
N GLY A 33 7.84 -9.63 -14.05
CA GLY A 33 7.20 -10.38 -12.98
C GLY A 33 6.24 -9.52 -12.15
N PHE A 34 5.43 -10.20 -11.33
CA PHE A 34 4.53 -9.54 -10.39
C PHE A 34 5.21 -9.44 -9.03
N ARG A 35 5.02 -8.31 -8.35
CA ARG A 35 5.41 -8.15 -6.94
C ARG A 35 4.39 -8.84 -6.04
N VAL A 36 3.11 -8.73 -6.38
CA VAL A 36 2.03 -9.47 -5.73
C VAL A 36 1.01 -9.90 -6.78
N GLN A 37 0.63 -11.17 -6.73
CA GLN A 37 -0.46 -11.74 -7.51
C GLN A 37 -1.24 -12.74 -6.65
N ILE A 38 -2.57 -12.63 -6.70
CA ILE A 38 -3.49 -13.59 -6.09
C ILE A 38 -4.33 -14.19 -7.22
N ASN A 39 -4.49 -15.52 -7.23
CA ASN A 39 -5.14 -16.20 -8.34
C ASN A 39 -6.66 -16.00 -8.31
N GLU A 40 -7.21 -15.89 -7.12
CA GLU A 40 -8.65 -15.88 -6.84
C GLU A 40 -9.29 -14.52 -7.12
N HIS A 41 -8.55 -13.41 -6.94
CA HIS A 41 -9.05 -12.04 -7.13
C HIS A 41 -7.93 -11.05 -7.44
N GLY A 42 -8.30 -9.88 -7.94
CA GLY A 42 -7.36 -8.78 -8.21
C GLY A 42 -6.88 -8.10 -6.93
N VAL A 43 -5.61 -7.68 -6.94
CA VAL A 43 -5.00 -6.85 -5.90
C VAL A 43 -4.65 -5.50 -6.52
N ILE A 44 -5.16 -4.43 -5.93
CA ILE A 44 -5.01 -3.04 -6.38
C ILE A 44 -4.60 -2.14 -5.20
N ASP A 45 -4.29 -0.88 -5.52
CA ASP A 45 -3.99 0.18 -4.55
C ASP A 45 -2.85 -0.17 -3.55
N PRO A 46 -1.65 -0.55 -4.03
CA PRO A 46 -0.53 -0.86 -3.15
C PRO A 46 0.00 0.41 -2.45
N ALA A 47 0.26 0.29 -1.15
CA ALA A 47 1.14 1.19 -0.42
C ALA A 47 2.38 0.40 0.03
N VAL A 48 3.57 0.94 -0.21
CA VAL A 48 4.84 0.27 0.13
C VAL A 48 5.78 1.21 0.88
N ILE A 49 6.47 0.68 1.88
CA ILE A 49 7.44 1.43 2.70
C ILE A 49 8.58 0.52 3.14
N ARG A 50 9.76 1.08 3.40
CA ARG A 50 10.86 0.35 4.02
C ARG A 50 10.92 0.65 5.52
N LEU A 51 10.75 -0.39 6.34
CA LEU A 51 10.76 -0.34 7.80
C LEU A 51 11.77 -1.36 8.33
N HIS A 52 12.67 -0.93 9.23
CA HIS A 52 13.71 -1.76 9.85
C HIS A 52 14.50 -2.64 8.86
N GLY A 53 14.79 -2.08 7.68
CA GLY A 53 15.56 -2.75 6.63
C GLY A 53 14.75 -3.66 5.70
N ARG A 54 13.46 -3.90 5.99
CA ARG A 54 12.55 -4.73 5.19
C ARG A 54 11.49 -3.88 4.48
N TRP A 55 11.05 -4.32 3.31
CA TRP A 55 9.89 -3.73 2.64
C TRP A 55 8.61 -4.30 3.22
N HIS A 56 7.65 -3.42 3.48
CA HIS A 56 6.28 -3.76 3.84
C HIS A 56 5.36 -3.21 2.75
N LEU A 57 4.49 -4.05 2.23
CA LEU A 57 3.48 -3.68 1.25
C LEU A 57 2.10 -4.01 1.80
N THR A 58 1.19 -3.05 1.74
CA THR A 58 -0.23 -3.24 2.08
C THR A 58 -1.10 -2.94 0.88
N ALA A 59 -2.24 -3.62 0.77
CA ALA A 59 -3.28 -3.33 -0.23
C ALA A 59 -4.65 -3.62 0.40
N PRO A 60 -5.73 -2.90 0.03
CA PRO A 60 -7.08 -3.26 0.44
C PRO A 60 -7.37 -4.74 0.11
N ARG A 61 -7.90 -5.48 1.08
CA ARG A 61 -8.25 -6.90 0.86
C ARG A 61 -9.50 -7.06 0.00
N GLY A 62 -10.38 -6.07 0.05
CA GLY A 62 -11.68 -6.11 -0.57
C GLY A 62 -12.52 -4.97 -0.02
N ARG A 63 -13.66 -5.29 0.58
CA ARG A 63 -14.50 -4.30 1.24
C ARG A 63 -13.81 -3.74 2.49
N PRO A 64 -14.11 -2.50 2.94
CA PRO A 64 -13.43 -1.90 4.10
C PRO A 64 -13.44 -2.74 5.37
N GLU A 65 -14.48 -3.55 5.59
CA GLU A 65 -14.58 -4.51 6.70
C GLU A 65 -13.57 -5.66 6.67
N GLU A 66 -12.99 -5.96 5.51
CA GLU A 66 -12.05 -7.07 5.34
C GLU A 66 -10.60 -6.69 5.70
N GLY A 67 -10.31 -5.40 5.82
CA GLY A 67 -9.00 -4.88 6.19
C GLY A 67 -8.04 -4.82 5.00
N ALA A 68 -6.77 -5.12 5.25
CA ALA A 68 -5.72 -5.08 4.24
C ALA A 68 -4.94 -6.38 4.14
N LEU A 69 -4.57 -6.73 2.91
CA LEU A 69 -3.51 -7.68 2.65
C LEU A 69 -2.18 -7.08 3.09
N HIS A 70 -1.28 -7.90 3.60
CA HIS A 70 0.05 -7.48 4.02
C HIS A 70 1.11 -8.45 3.50
N PHE A 71 2.16 -7.88 2.93
CA PHE A 71 3.29 -8.60 2.39
C PHE A 71 4.60 -7.97 2.86
N VAL A 72 5.64 -8.78 2.93
CA VAL A 72 6.98 -8.32 3.26
C VAL A 72 8.02 -8.81 2.24
N SER A 73 9.07 -8.03 2.04
CA SER A 73 10.15 -8.38 1.12
C SER A 73 11.51 -7.90 1.63
N ALA A 74 12.56 -8.68 1.41
CA ALA A 74 13.92 -8.28 1.72
C ALA A 74 14.53 -7.35 0.65
N ASP A 75 14.13 -7.52 -0.61
CA ASP A 75 14.73 -6.86 -1.77
C ASP A 75 13.80 -5.84 -2.46
N GLY A 76 12.50 -5.90 -2.17
CA GLY A 76 11.48 -5.04 -2.77
C GLY A 76 10.95 -5.57 -4.10
N LEU A 77 11.30 -6.81 -4.47
CA LEU A 77 10.88 -7.47 -5.69
C LEU A 77 10.08 -8.74 -5.39
N ASP A 78 10.56 -9.57 -4.47
CA ASP A 78 9.91 -10.83 -4.10
C ASP A 78 9.19 -10.64 -2.75
N PHE A 79 7.87 -10.57 -2.79
CA PHE A 79 7.03 -10.34 -1.61
C PHE A 79 6.35 -11.63 -1.13
N GLU A 80 6.48 -11.91 0.16
CA GLU A 80 5.79 -12.99 0.85
C GLU A 80 4.58 -12.44 1.60
N ARG A 81 3.42 -13.12 1.47
CA ARG A 81 2.22 -12.77 2.23
C ARG A 81 2.40 -13.16 3.70
N VAL A 82 2.13 -12.23 4.59
CA VAL A 82 2.05 -12.47 6.03
C VAL A 82 0.60 -12.33 6.50
N SER A 83 0.36 -12.38 7.82
CA SER A 83 -0.99 -12.19 8.36
C SER A 83 -1.59 -10.87 7.87
N ASP A 84 -2.82 -10.95 7.35
CA ASP A 84 -3.59 -9.78 6.94
C ASP A 84 -3.80 -8.83 8.12
N ILE A 85 -3.90 -7.53 7.82
CA ILE A 85 -4.21 -6.51 8.81
C ILE A 85 -5.73 -6.45 8.97
N PRO A 86 -6.29 -6.76 10.14
CA PRO A 86 -7.74 -6.75 10.33
C PRO A 86 -8.30 -5.34 10.24
N SER A 87 -9.50 -5.20 9.69
CA SER A 87 -10.22 -3.93 9.77
C SER A 87 -10.64 -3.64 11.20
N LYS A 88 -10.49 -2.39 11.62
CA LYS A 88 -11.18 -1.83 12.78
C LYS A 88 -12.17 -0.81 12.23
N ASN A 89 -13.45 -0.89 12.61
CA ASN A 89 -14.47 0.12 12.27
C ASN A 89 -14.68 0.42 10.78
N HIS A 90 -14.57 -0.58 9.88
CA HIS A 90 -14.83 -0.45 8.44
C HIS A 90 -13.96 0.62 7.75
N PHE A 91 -12.70 0.73 8.18
CA PHE A 91 -11.76 1.68 7.61
C PHE A 91 -11.14 1.15 6.31
N ASN A 92 -11.16 1.98 5.26
CA ASN A 92 -10.62 1.61 3.97
C ASN A 92 -9.10 1.87 3.93
N TRP A 93 -8.36 0.83 3.52
CA TRP A 93 -6.91 0.81 3.41
C TRP A 93 -6.41 1.28 2.03
N THR A 94 -7.11 2.24 1.42
CA THR A 94 -6.65 3.00 0.24
C THR A 94 -5.99 4.30 0.71
N GLY A 95 -4.71 4.48 0.39
CA GLY A 95 -3.90 5.62 0.82
C GLY A 95 -2.41 5.29 0.80
N ASN A 96 -1.62 5.84 1.72
CA ASN A 96 -0.17 5.63 1.71
C ASN A 96 0.46 5.45 3.11
N LEU A 97 1.69 4.93 3.09
CA LEU A 97 2.56 4.75 4.25
C LEU A 97 3.62 5.85 4.30
N ILE A 98 3.98 6.28 5.51
CA ILE A 98 5.16 7.11 5.78
C ILE A 98 5.94 6.56 6.97
N ASN A 99 7.26 6.77 6.97
CA ASN A 99 8.07 6.57 8.17
C ASN A 99 7.73 7.66 9.21
N TYR A 100 7.58 7.26 10.48
CA TYR A 100 7.32 8.17 11.58
C TYR A 100 7.93 7.65 12.88
N GLY A 101 8.87 8.41 13.45
CA GLY A 101 9.61 7.98 14.63
C GLY A 101 10.35 6.67 14.36
N LYS A 102 10.09 5.64 15.18
CA LYS A 102 10.67 4.30 15.02
C LYS A 102 9.86 3.37 14.10
N GLY A 103 8.68 3.80 13.66
CA GLY A 103 7.73 2.97 12.95
C GLY A 103 7.20 3.62 11.68
N VAL A 104 5.98 3.26 11.32
CA VAL A 104 5.26 3.77 10.16
C VAL A 104 3.85 4.23 10.54
N ARG A 105 3.35 5.21 9.80
CA ARG A 105 1.92 5.56 9.80
C ARG A 105 1.31 5.20 8.46
N PHE A 106 0.15 4.56 8.49
CA PHE A 106 -0.73 4.45 7.35
C PHE A 106 -1.79 5.55 7.43
N TYR A 107 -2.02 6.26 6.33
CA TYR A 107 -3.13 7.19 6.18
C TYR A 107 -4.14 6.62 5.20
N GLY A 108 -5.40 6.56 5.60
CA GLY A 108 -6.46 5.94 4.83
C GLY A 108 -7.76 6.73 4.84
N SER A 109 -8.78 6.13 4.22
CA SER A 109 -10.09 6.75 4.04
C SER A 109 -11.19 6.05 4.80
N SER A 110 -12.22 6.79 5.19
CA SER A 110 -13.43 6.24 5.78
C SER A 110 -14.66 7.04 5.36
N PRO A 111 -15.88 6.56 5.65
CA PRO A 111 -17.08 7.39 5.51
C PRO A 111 -17.05 8.68 6.35
N ARG A 112 -16.27 8.70 7.45
CA ARG A 112 -16.10 9.84 8.38
C ARG A 112 -14.89 10.73 8.06
N GLY A 113 -14.30 10.57 6.88
CA GLY A 113 -13.10 11.30 6.45
C GLY A 113 -11.81 10.50 6.64
N ILE A 114 -10.69 11.22 6.65
CA ILE A 114 -9.34 10.67 6.66
C ILE A 114 -8.96 10.22 8.07
N TRP A 115 -8.24 9.10 8.15
CA TRP A 115 -7.74 8.53 9.40
C TRP A 115 -6.28 8.09 9.24
N TRP A 116 -5.61 7.87 10.37
CA TRP A 116 -4.30 7.22 10.40
C TRP A 116 -4.22 6.12 11.46
N SER A 117 -3.34 5.14 11.25
CA SER A 117 -2.93 4.16 12.27
C SER A 117 -1.41 4.03 12.27
N PHE A 118 -0.83 3.68 13.41
CA PHE A 118 0.62 3.53 13.59
C PHE A 118 1.00 2.08 13.86
N SER A 119 2.15 1.70 13.36
CA SER A 119 2.80 0.44 13.72
C SER A 119 4.29 0.67 13.91
N GLU A 120 4.86 0.13 14.99
CA GLU A 120 6.31 0.19 15.22
C GLU A 120 7.05 -0.88 14.42
N ASP A 121 6.43 -2.05 14.21
CA ASP A 121 7.03 -3.24 13.60
C ASP A 121 6.43 -3.61 12.22
N GLY A 122 5.37 -2.92 11.81
CA GLY A 122 4.61 -3.19 10.60
C GLY A 122 3.62 -4.34 10.69
N PHE A 123 3.48 -4.99 11.86
CA PHE A 123 2.58 -6.14 12.09
C PHE A 123 1.48 -5.81 13.10
N LEU A 124 1.82 -5.13 14.19
CA LEU A 124 0.88 -4.70 15.21
C LEU A 124 0.50 -3.23 14.99
N TRP A 125 -0.79 -3.00 14.76
CA TRP A 125 -1.33 -1.69 14.42
C TRP A 125 -2.17 -1.12 15.56
N SER A 126 -1.95 0.16 15.84
CA SER A 126 -2.76 0.93 16.78
C SER A 126 -4.21 1.00 16.32
N ASP A 127 -5.08 1.50 17.20
CA ASP A 127 -6.40 1.94 16.75
C ASP A 127 -6.26 3.09 15.76
N SER A 128 -7.19 3.16 14.81
CA SER A 128 -7.24 4.23 13.83
C SER A 128 -7.75 5.52 14.49
N VAL A 129 -7.09 6.61 14.18
CA VAL A 129 -7.35 7.94 14.73
C VAL A 129 -7.81 8.86 13.59
N PRO A 130 -8.96 9.56 13.75
CA PRO A 130 -9.41 10.52 12.74
C PRO A 130 -8.45 11.71 12.65
N VAL A 131 -8.20 12.19 11.43
CA VAL A 131 -7.40 13.41 11.19
C VAL A 131 -8.24 14.68 11.37
N GLY A 132 -9.56 14.58 11.27
CA GLY A 132 -10.47 15.74 11.29
C GLY A 132 -10.64 16.42 9.94
N ILE A 133 -10.25 15.75 8.84
CA ILE A 133 -10.38 16.23 7.46
C ILE A 133 -11.36 15.32 6.70
N GLN A 134 -12.36 15.93 6.07
CA GLN A 134 -13.28 15.22 5.18
C GLN A 134 -12.62 15.03 3.81
N GLY A 135 -12.61 13.80 3.31
CA GLY A 135 -11.99 13.46 2.04
C GLY A 135 -11.70 11.97 1.90
N GLY A 136 -10.97 11.61 0.85
CA GLY A 136 -10.49 10.26 0.58
C GLY A 136 -9.13 10.23 -0.12
N ASP A 137 -8.61 9.02 -0.25
CA ASP A 137 -7.38 8.62 -0.95
C ASP A 137 -6.19 9.53 -0.62
N PRO A 138 -5.84 9.67 0.67
CA PRO A 138 -4.79 10.58 1.09
C PRO A 138 -3.41 10.09 0.60
N THR A 139 -2.59 11.04 0.17
CA THR A 139 -1.14 10.90 0.05
C THR A 139 -0.47 11.88 1.00
N VAL A 140 0.32 11.36 1.93
CA VAL A 140 1.08 12.14 2.91
C VAL A 140 2.58 12.00 2.64
N VAL A 141 3.30 13.12 2.67
CA VAL A 141 4.76 13.16 2.63
C VAL A 141 5.31 14.05 3.74
N GLN A 142 6.53 13.79 4.19
CA GLN A 142 7.24 14.70 5.07
C GLN A 142 8.00 15.74 4.24
N THR A 143 7.84 17.02 4.57
CA THR A 143 8.57 18.12 3.92
C THR A 143 10.01 18.19 4.43
N ALA A 144 10.88 18.90 3.71
CA ALA A 144 12.26 19.14 4.15
C ALA A 144 12.35 19.90 5.48
N ALA A 145 11.31 20.68 5.83
CA ALA A 145 11.22 21.38 7.11
C ALA A 145 10.73 20.48 8.26
N GLY A 146 10.44 19.20 7.99
CA GLY A 146 9.93 18.25 8.98
C GLY A 146 8.41 18.29 9.17
N GLU A 147 7.70 19.11 8.40
CA GLU A 147 6.24 19.19 8.40
C GLU A 147 5.64 18.02 7.61
N PHE A 148 4.32 17.86 7.66
CA PHE A 148 3.60 16.83 6.91
C PHE A 148 2.64 17.50 5.93
N LEU A 149 2.81 17.21 4.63
CA LEU A 149 1.90 17.63 3.57
C LEU A 149 0.98 16.48 3.22
N MET A 150 -0.33 16.72 3.27
CA MET A 150 -1.36 15.79 2.82
C MET A 150 -2.06 16.34 1.59
N ILE A 151 -2.09 15.55 0.52
CA ILE A 151 -2.92 15.77 -0.67
C ILE A 151 -4.01 14.70 -0.67
N TYR A 152 -5.26 15.09 -0.91
CA TYR A 152 -6.40 14.18 -0.79
C TYR A 152 -7.53 14.60 -1.74
N VAL A 153 -8.45 13.67 -2.00
CA VAL A 153 -9.65 13.90 -2.81
C VAL A 153 -10.75 14.49 -1.93
N SER A 154 -11.28 15.66 -2.30
CA SER A 154 -12.45 16.23 -1.62
C SER A 154 -13.70 15.40 -1.87
N ARG A 155 -14.58 15.30 -0.87
CA ARG A 155 -15.89 14.66 -0.97
C ARG A 155 -17.01 15.66 -0.72
#